data_AF-A0ABD5PZR2-F1
#
_entry.id   AF-A0ABD5PZR2-F1
#
_cell.length_a   1.000
_cell.length_b   1.000
_cell.length_c   1.000
_cell.angle_alpha   90.00
_cell.angle_beta   90.00
_cell.angle_gamma   90.00
#
_symmetry.space_group_name_H-M   'P 1'
#
loop_
_entity.id
_entity.type
_entity.pdbx_description
1 polymer ?
#
loop_
_entity_poly.entity_id
_entity_poly.type
_entity_poly.pdbx_seq_one_letter_code
_entity_poly.pdbx_strand_id
1 'polypeptide(L)'
;MTGPATLARERVLESHSRTVETVLRCADAVAETWGDDWTTDPAAVAGPLRAGLESAGAWTRLPDVLADAVRATGESLSAPPVAAPPYVTATSRGPVLRATLADGRLVVLLQTFEVERTRGTRPRYRRGPTTPADAVRATFK
;
A
#
# COMPACT_ATOMS: atom_id res chain seq x y z
N MET A 1 -12.58 22.35 4.85
CA MET A 1 -12.40 21.74 3.52
C MET A 1 -11.55 20.49 3.69
N THR A 2 -12.05 19.33 3.26
CA THR A 2 -11.30 18.07 3.26
C THR A 2 -10.26 18.11 2.14
N GLY A 3 -8.98 17.91 2.46
CA GLY A 3 -7.90 17.96 1.47
C GLY A 3 -7.85 16.71 0.56
N PRO A 4 -7.14 16.76 -0.58
CA PRO A 4 -7.06 15.64 -1.54
C PRO A 4 -6.63 14.31 -0.93
N ALA A 5 -5.67 14.33 0.01
CA ALA A 5 -5.21 13.13 0.70
C ALA A 5 -6.33 12.48 1.51
N THR A 6 -7.15 13.27 2.21
CA THR A 6 -8.26 12.74 3.02
C THR A 6 -9.36 12.17 2.12
N LEU A 7 -9.73 12.86 1.04
CA LEU A 7 -10.72 12.38 0.06
C LEU A 7 -10.29 11.04 -0.57
N ALA A 8 -9.02 10.93 -0.98
CA ALA A 8 -8.47 9.70 -1.52
C ALA A 8 -8.50 8.56 -0.50
N ARG A 9 -8.14 8.83 0.76
CA ARG A 9 -8.19 7.82 1.84
C ARG A 9 -9.62 7.34 2.09
N GLU A 10 -10.57 8.25 2.20
CA GLU A 10 -11.99 7.92 2.42
C GLU A 10 -12.53 7.06 1.28
N ARG A 11 -12.26 7.43 0.03
CA ARG A 11 -12.66 6.64 -1.14
C ARG A 11 -12.12 5.21 -1.10
N VAL A 12 -10.85 5.02 -0.74
CA VAL A 12 -10.24 3.69 -0.64
C VAL A 12 -10.92 2.87 0.47
N LEU A 13 -11.22 3.48 1.62
CA LEU A 13 -11.89 2.79 2.72
C LEU A 13 -13.34 2.41 2.39
N GLU A 14 -14.08 3.30 1.74
CA GLU A 14 -15.49 3.07 1.39
C GLU A 14 -15.67 2.06 0.27
N SER A 15 -14.86 2.16 -0.78
CA SER A 15 -15.07 1.42 -2.03
C SER A 15 -14.13 0.22 -2.20
N HIS A 16 -13.01 0.20 -1.49
CA HIS A 16 -11.93 -0.78 -1.69
C HIS A 16 -11.49 -1.52 -0.41
N SER A 17 -12.29 -1.48 0.66
CA SER A 17 -12.01 -2.15 1.93
C SER A 17 -11.63 -3.62 1.77
N ARG A 18 -12.38 -4.38 0.96
CA ARG A 18 -12.12 -5.81 0.70
C ARG A 18 -10.77 -6.07 0.01
N THR A 19 -10.33 -5.15 -0.85
CA THR A 19 -8.99 -5.22 -1.45
C THR A 19 -7.93 -4.99 -0.38
N VAL A 20 -8.11 -3.99 0.49
CA VAL A 20 -7.21 -3.71 1.62
C VAL A 20 -7.15 -4.89 2.59
N GLU A 21 -8.28 -5.50 2.95
CA GLU A 21 -8.33 -6.72 3.78
C GLU A 21 -7.57 -7.88 3.15
N THR A 22 -7.64 -8.03 1.83
CA THR A 22 -6.85 -9.04 1.13
C THR A 22 -5.36 -8.73 1.20
N VAL A 23 -4.98 -7.45 1.09
CA VAL A 23 -3.59 -7.02 1.27
C VAL A 23 -3.09 -7.34 2.70
N LEU A 24 -3.93 -7.11 3.70
CA LEU A 24 -3.62 -7.41 5.10
C LEU A 24 -3.44 -8.90 5.35
N ARG A 25 -4.34 -9.75 4.83
CA ARG A 25 -4.20 -11.21 4.94
C ARG A 25 -2.93 -11.74 4.27
N CYS A 26 -2.56 -11.19 3.11
CA CYS A 26 -1.29 -11.54 2.47
C CYS A 26 -0.08 -11.14 3.33
N ALA A 27 -0.16 -10.01 4.03
CA ALA A 27 0.90 -9.59 4.94
C ALA A 27 0.96 -10.45 6.21
N ASP A 28 -0.19 -10.91 6.73
CA ASP A 28 -0.25 -11.87 7.85
C ASP A 28 0.45 -13.17 7.44
N ALA A 29 0.11 -13.72 6.26
CA ALA A 29 0.75 -14.93 5.73
C ALA A 29 2.27 -14.77 5.54
N VAL A 30 2.76 -13.58 5.19
CA VAL A 30 4.21 -13.31 5.13
C VAL A 30 4.82 -13.31 6.53
N ALA A 31 4.18 -12.65 7.50
CA ALA A 31 4.68 -12.58 8.87
C ALA A 31 4.72 -13.97 9.55
N GLU A 32 3.75 -14.84 9.25
CA GLU A 32 3.72 -16.24 9.72
C GLU A 32 4.92 -17.08 9.26
N THR A 33 5.63 -16.66 8.20
CA THR A 33 6.86 -17.35 7.74
C THR A 33 8.10 -16.99 8.55
N TRP A 34 8.04 -15.96 9.38
CA TRP A 34 9.17 -15.51 10.18
C TRP A 34 9.31 -16.39 11.43
N GLY A 35 10.55 -16.59 11.88
CA GLY A 35 10.81 -17.36 13.11
C GLY A 35 10.52 -16.60 14.41
N ASP A 36 10.24 -15.30 14.32
CA ASP A 36 9.95 -14.36 15.40
C ASP A 36 8.87 -13.37 14.91
N ASP A 37 8.36 -12.50 15.79
CA ASP A 37 7.43 -11.40 15.44
C ASP A 37 8.02 -10.37 14.44
N TRP A 38 9.30 -10.50 14.09
CA TRP A 38 10.03 -9.60 13.22
C TRP A 38 11.09 -10.33 12.39
N THR A 39 11.54 -9.69 11.31
CA THR A 39 12.70 -10.13 10.53
C THR A 39 13.66 -8.97 10.27
N THR A 40 14.94 -9.25 10.06
CA THR A 40 15.92 -8.28 9.53
C THR A 40 16.23 -8.50 8.06
N ASP A 41 15.64 -9.52 7.45
CA ASP A 41 15.81 -9.82 6.04
C ASP A 41 14.79 -9.04 5.19
N PRO A 42 15.23 -8.02 4.41
CA PRO A 42 14.33 -7.30 3.51
C PRO A 42 13.76 -8.17 2.39
N ALA A 43 14.46 -9.25 1.99
CA ALA A 43 14.00 -10.15 0.94
C ALA A 43 12.79 -10.97 1.40
N ALA A 44 12.63 -11.18 2.71
CA ALA A 44 11.49 -11.86 3.32
C ALA A 44 10.21 -11.00 3.43
N VAL A 45 10.18 -9.78 2.87
CA VAL A 45 9.05 -8.85 3.02
C VAL A 45 8.41 -8.49 1.68
N ALA A 46 9.06 -7.64 0.87
CA ALA A 46 8.41 -7.02 -0.29
C ALA A 46 8.14 -8.01 -1.43
N GLY A 47 9.07 -8.94 -1.68
CA GLY A 47 8.93 -10.00 -2.68
C GLY A 47 7.81 -10.97 -2.33
N PRO A 48 7.85 -11.62 -1.15
CA PRO A 48 6.78 -12.50 -0.68
C PRO A 48 5.41 -11.82 -0.64
N LEU A 49 5.34 -10.57 -0.16
CA LEU A 49 4.09 -9.80 -0.17
C LEU A 49 3.55 -9.65 -1.59
N ARG A 50 4.40 -9.23 -2.55
CA ARG A 50 3.99 -9.08 -3.94
C ARG A 50 3.47 -10.40 -4.51
N ALA A 51 4.20 -11.50 -4.32
CA ALA A 51 3.81 -12.81 -4.81
C ALA A 51 2.46 -13.27 -4.23
N GLY A 52 2.24 -13.05 -2.92
CA GLY A 52 0.96 -13.33 -2.27
C GLY A 52 -0.19 -12.49 -2.85
N LEU A 53 0.04 -11.21 -3.11
CA LEU A 53 -0.95 -10.31 -3.72
C LEU A 53 -1.29 -10.69 -5.17
N GLU A 54 -0.29 -11.13 -5.94
CA GLU A 54 -0.48 -11.64 -7.30
C GLU A 54 -1.32 -12.93 -7.29
N SER A 55 -0.97 -13.89 -6.42
CA SER A 55 -1.72 -15.14 -6.26
C SER A 55 -3.16 -14.92 -5.78
N ALA A 56 -3.40 -13.91 -4.93
CA ALA A 56 -4.73 -13.57 -4.44
C ALA A 56 -5.54 -12.70 -5.43
N GLY A 57 -4.95 -12.31 -6.57
CA GLY A 57 -5.57 -11.39 -7.53
C GLY A 57 -5.77 -9.96 -7.00
N ALA A 58 -5.14 -9.60 -5.88
CA ALA A 58 -5.21 -8.26 -5.30
C ALA A 58 -4.29 -7.30 -6.07
N TRP A 59 -3.13 -7.78 -6.54
CA TRP A 59 -2.15 -6.94 -7.24
C TRP A 59 -2.73 -6.29 -8.51
N THR A 60 -3.51 -7.04 -9.27
CA THR A 60 -4.15 -6.58 -10.52
C THR A 60 -5.29 -5.60 -10.28
N ARG A 61 -5.84 -5.51 -9.06
CA ARG A 61 -6.90 -4.55 -8.67
C ARG A 61 -6.36 -3.22 -8.18
N LEU A 62 -5.09 -3.16 -7.77
CA LEU A 62 -4.46 -1.95 -7.25
C LEU A 62 -4.50 -0.73 -8.21
N PRO A 63 -4.44 -0.89 -9.54
CA PRO A 63 -4.65 0.22 -10.46
C PRO A 63 -6.05 0.85 -10.36
N ASP A 64 -7.09 0.04 -10.18
CA ASP A 64 -8.47 0.54 -10.02
C ASP A 64 -8.63 1.32 -8.71
N VAL A 65 -8.01 0.82 -7.62
CA VAL A 65 -7.94 1.53 -6.34
C VAL A 65 -7.31 2.91 -6.53
N LEU A 66 -6.21 3.00 -7.28
CA LEU A 66 -5.54 4.28 -7.57
C LEU A 66 -6.43 5.20 -8.42
N ALA A 67 -7.05 4.67 -9.47
CA ALA A 67 -7.91 5.45 -10.35
C ALA A 67 -9.10 6.07 -9.59
N ASP A 68 -9.75 5.29 -8.72
CA ASP A 68 -10.85 5.79 -7.89
C ASP A 68 -10.38 6.80 -6.84
N ALA A 69 -9.22 6.56 -6.21
CA ALA A 69 -8.64 7.50 -5.26
C ALA A 69 -8.35 8.87 -5.91
N VAL A 70 -7.85 8.88 -7.16
CA VAL A 70 -7.63 10.12 -7.94
C VAL A 70 -8.96 10.80 -8.29
N ARG A 71 -9.96 10.05 -8.77
CA ARG A 71 -11.28 10.62 -9.10
C ARG A 71 -11.93 11.29 -7.89
N ALA A 72 -11.74 10.75 -6.70
CA ALA A 72 -12.27 11.32 -5.47
C ALA A 72 -11.67 12.70 -5.12
N THR A 73 -10.49 13.04 -5.65
CA THR A 73 -9.90 14.37 -5.48
C THR A 73 -10.35 15.38 -6.54
N GLY A 74 -11.22 14.98 -7.48
CA GLY A 74 -11.63 15.80 -8.63
C GLY A 74 -10.59 15.85 -9.76
N GLU A 75 -9.52 15.08 -9.63
CA GLU A 75 -8.41 15.04 -10.58
C GLU A 75 -8.56 13.87 -11.56
N SER A 76 -7.71 13.87 -12.60
CA SER A 76 -7.68 12.79 -13.59
C SER A 76 -6.25 12.36 -13.91
N LEU A 77 -6.10 11.08 -14.23
CA LEU A 77 -4.84 10.53 -14.72
C LEU A 77 -4.71 10.80 -16.23
N SER A 78 -3.51 11.14 -16.69
CA SER A 78 -3.21 11.30 -18.11
C SER A 78 -3.30 9.99 -18.91
N ALA A 79 -3.18 8.84 -18.23
CA ALA A 79 -3.31 7.52 -18.81
C ALA A 79 -3.87 6.52 -17.76
N PRO A 80 -4.57 5.45 -18.19
CA PRO A 80 -5.01 4.39 -17.28
C PRO A 80 -3.83 3.77 -16.54
N PRO A 81 -3.90 3.62 -15.20
CA PRO A 81 -2.82 3.03 -14.42
C PRO A 81 -2.70 1.54 -14.70
N VAL A 82 -1.49 0.99 -14.57
CA VAL A 82 -1.21 -0.45 -14.69
C VAL A 82 -0.58 -0.98 -13.42
N ALA A 83 -0.62 -2.30 -13.21
CA ALA A 83 -0.07 -2.97 -12.01
C ALA A 83 1.46 -3.06 -12.01
N ALA A 84 2.13 -1.95 -12.32
CA ALA A 84 3.57 -1.82 -12.43
C ALA A 84 4.01 -0.39 -12.08
N PRO A 85 5.31 -0.17 -11.82
CA PRO A 85 5.84 1.18 -11.69
C PRO A 85 5.56 2.04 -12.93
N PRO A 86 5.30 3.36 -12.76
CA PRO A 86 5.35 4.09 -11.49
C PRO A 86 4.08 3.97 -10.63
N TYR A 87 2.99 3.42 -11.17
CA TYR A 87 1.67 3.42 -10.54
C TYR A 87 1.58 2.52 -9.31
N VAL A 88 2.14 1.31 -9.38
CA VAL A 88 2.06 0.32 -8.31
C VAL A 88 3.45 -0.24 -8.02
N THR A 89 3.87 -0.20 -6.76
CA THR A 89 5.18 -0.73 -6.34
C THR A 89 5.07 -1.44 -4.99
N ALA A 90 5.65 -2.63 -4.88
CA ALA A 90 5.74 -3.35 -3.61
C ALA A 90 6.95 -2.83 -2.84
N THR A 91 6.75 -2.52 -1.56
CA THR A 91 7.82 -2.04 -0.70
C THR A 91 7.82 -2.83 0.60
N SER A 92 8.88 -2.67 1.40
CA SER A 92 8.97 -3.28 2.72
C SER A 92 7.98 -2.71 3.76
N ARG A 93 7.12 -1.76 3.37
CA ARG A 93 6.00 -1.25 4.18
C ARG A 93 4.64 -1.72 3.67
N GLY A 94 4.59 -2.25 2.45
CA GLY A 94 3.35 -2.56 1.73
C GLY A 94 3.32 -2.01 0.30
N PRO A 95 2.23 -2.26 -0.44
CA PRO A 95 2.00 -1.68 -1.75
C PRO A 95 1.87 -0.15 -1.69
N VAL A 96 2.54 0.52 -2.61
CA VAL A 96 2.46 1.97 -2.80
C VAL A 96 1.85 2.26 -4.16
N LEU A 97 0.78 3.04 -4.16
CA LEU A 97 0.07 3.54 -5.33
C LEU A 97 0.43 5.00 -5.56
N ARG A 98 0.79 5.39 -6.80
CA ARG A 98 1.26 6.74 -7.09
C ARG A 98 0.64 7.31 -8.35
N ALA A 99 0.20 8.55 -8.27
CA ALA A 99 -0.28 9.35 -9.38
C ALA A 99 0.38 10.73 -9.37
N THR A 100 0.89 11.14 -10.52
CA THR A 100 1.26 12.54 -10.78
C THR A 100 0.06 13.21 -11.45
N LEU A 101 -0.41 14.31 -10.86
CA LEU A 101 -1.61 15.06 -11.21
C LEU A 101 -1.21 16.52 -11.52
N ALA A 102 -2.17 17.33 -11.99
CA ALA A 102 -1.89 18.73 -12.34
C ALA A 102 -1.44 19.53 -11.11
N ASP A 103 -2.13 19.36 -9.99
CA ASP A 103 -1.91 20.15 -8.78
C ASP A 103 -0.94 19.49 -7.78
N GLY A 104 -0.35 18.34 -8.12
CA GLY A 104 0.62 17.66 -7.27
C GLY A 104 0.72 16.16 -7.47
N ARG A 105 1.12 15.45 -6.41
CA ARG A 105 1.33 14.00 -6.43
C ARG A 105 0.55 13.33 -5.32
N LEU A 106 -0.38 12.46 -5.71
CA LEU A 106 -1.07 11.56 -4.79
C LEU A 106 -0.24 10.30 -4.57
N VAL A 107 -0.01 9.96 -3.30
CA VAL A 107 0.59 8.69 -2.89
C VAL A 107 -0.30 8.02 -1.87
N VAL A 108 -0.75 6.80 -2.17
CA VAL A 108 -1.49 5.94 -1.24
C VAL A 108 -0.59 4.76 -0.86
N LEU A 109 -0.28 4.63 0.43
CA LEU A 109 0.39 3.47 1.00
C LEU A 109 -0.66 2.60 1.69
N LEU A 110 -0.72 1.32 1.28
CA LEU A 110 -1.42 0.28 2.03
C LEU A 110 -0.42 -0.30 3.03
N GLN A 111 -0.32 0.34 4.20
CA GLN A 111 0.70 0.02 5.20
C GLN A 111 0.36 -1.30 5.88
N THR A 112 1.23 -2.28 5.67
CA THR A 112 1.14 -3.63 6.23
C THR A 112 2.33 -3.98 7.12
N PHE A 113 3.45 -3.29 6.96
CA PHE A 113 4.65 -3.53 7.75
C PHE A 113 5.19 -2.22 8.32
N GLU A 114 5.70 -2.32 9.53
CA GLU A 114 6.51 -1.29 10.17
C GLU A 114 7.98 -1.59 9.96
N VAL A 115 8.79 -0.52 9.88
CA VAL A 115 10.24 -0.64 9.70
C VAL A 115 10.91 0.17 10.79
N GLU A 116 11.33 -0.53 11.83
CA GLU A 116 12.10 0.03 12.95
C GLU A 116 13.55 0.21 12.51
N ARG A 117 14.09 1.43 12.72
CA ARG A 117 15.48 1.74 12.39
C ARG A 117 16.17 2.31 13.62
N THR A 118 17.16 1.59 14.12
CA THR A 118 18.06 2.06 15.16
C THR A 118 19.44 2.28 14.56
N ARG A 119 20.04 3.45 14.83
CA ARG A 119 21.36 3.80 14.29
C ARG A 119 22.39 2.72 14.66
N GLY A 120 23.16 2.26 13.69
CA GLY A 120 24.18 1.21 13.88
C GLY A 120 23.64 -0.23 13.86
N THR A 121 22.35 -0.44 13.56
CA THR A 121 21.74 -1.77 13.46
C THR A 121 21.04 -1.99 12.12
N ARG A 122 20.80 -3.26 11.76
CA ARG A 122 19.95 -3.60 10.61
C ARG A 122 18.49 -3.20 10.91
N PRO A 123 17.72 -2.73 9.91
CA PRO A 123 16.30 -2.46 10.10
C PRO A 123 15.57 -3.73 10.54
N ARG A 124 14.59 -3.58 11.43
CA ARG A 124 13.65 -4.64 11.78
C ARG A 124 12.32 -4.39 11.10
N TYR A 125 11.82 -5.39 10.41
CA TYR A 125 10.51 -5.42 9.77
C TYR A 125 9.55 -6.15 10.70
N ARG A 126 8.42 -5.53 10.95
CA ARG A 126 7.36 -6.08 11.80
C ARG A 126 6.03 -6.00 11.10
N ARG A 127 5.14 -6.94 11.43
CA ARG A 127 3.74 -6.80 11.02
C ARG A 127 3.18 -5.52 11.65
N GLY A 128 2.60 -4.68 10.80
CA GLY A 128 2.03 -3.39 11.18
C GLY A 128 0.50 -3.44 11.32
N PRO A 129 -0.24 -2.39 10.87
CA PRO A 129 -1.68 -2.29 11.00
C PRO A 129 -2.46 -3.52 10.54
N THR A 130 -3.50 -3.93 11.27
CA THR A 130 -4.31 -5.12 10.97
C THR A 130 -5.74 -4.79 10.50
N THR A 131 -6.11 -3.50 10.48
CA THR A 131 -7.42 -3.04 9.99
C THR A 131 -7.25 -2.15 8.75
N PRO A 132 -8.25 -2.10 7.83
CA PRO A 132 -8.19 -1.18 6.70
C PRO A 132 -8.02 0.29 7.11
N ALA A 133 -8.75 0.74 8.14
CA ALA A 133 -8.68 2.11 8.64
C ALA A 133 -7.25 2.49 9.08
N ASP A 134 -6.57 1.56 9.75
CA ASP A 134 -5.20 1.75 10.20
C ASP A 134 -4.17 1.45 9.12
N ALA A 135 -4.51 0.79 8.01
CA ALA A 135 -3.57 0.48 6.93
C ALA A 135 -3.49 1.58 5.87
N VAL A 136 -4.61 2.23 5.54
CA VAL A 136 -4.65 3.21 4.45
C VAL A 136 -4.03 4.54 4.89
N ARG A 137 -2.96 4.94 4.20
CA ARG A 137 -2.28 6.22 4.36
C ARG A 137 -2.25 6.93 3.02
N ALA A 138 -2.74 8.16 2.96
CA ALA A 138 -2.70 8.97 1.75
C ALA A 138 -1.93 10.27 2.03
N THR A 139 -1.16 10.71 1.05
CA THR A 139 -0.46 12.00 1.07
C THR A 139 -0.59 12.66 -0.29
N PHE A 140 -0.72 13.99 -0.27
CA PHE A 140 -0.74 14.82 -1.45
C PHE A 140 0.32 15.91 -1.28
N LYS A 141 1.20 16.08 -2.26
CA LYS A 141 2.35 17.00 -2.22
C LYS A 141 2.54 17.71 -3.53
#